data_AF-A0AAP1EWX1-F1
#
_entry.id   AF-A0AAP1EWX1-F1
#
_cell.length_a   1.000
_cell.length_b   1.000
_cell.length_c   1.000
_cell.angle_alpha   90.00
_cell.angle_beta   90.00
_cell.angle_gamma   90.00
#
_symmetry.space_group_name_H-M   'P 1'
#
loop_
_entity.id
_entity.type
_entity.pdbx_description
1 polymer ?
#
loop_
_entity_poly.entity_id
_entity_poly.type
_entity_poly.pdbx_seq_one_letter_code
_entity_poly.pdbx_strand_id
1 'polypeptide(L)'
;MKKFGSKYLLGACIIGSVVGAAAAAQPSGTDAAGRAAAMSAWEETLRQDAPAIEGCFRSSFPDNGWKATGCTPSPKLPSRPPAITVHKDGTITAPKDGALTVGNGVDYVAGTRQLIHSTLGTFPSVTGVGTDVVDYSLQINTNLDRNPVTCAQFGYSSCWTWQQFFYSTDYDGDQINGRTPVIFIENWFYAGNAAEFNAKGCPFGWSSYSTSSYNACYRNSNGVIVPLVPISQIGNIKMRASATAGGVDTVTFSINGRAYSVSQNADTLNINRIWRRSEFNIFGNGSDHPLLLLNSGSNITVNVAVNDGTSNAPKCLGPNAGYTSQRTNLTLGSCTAAGGASPSITFTESN
;
A
#
# COMPACT_ATOMS: atom_id res chain seq x y z
N MET A 1 76.24 38.73 41.91
CA MET A 1 76.43 38.18 43.27
C MET A 1 76.16 36.68 43.23
N LYS A 2 77.16 35.88 43.65
CA LYS A 2 77.22 34.45 44.13
C LYS A 2 76.21 33.42 43.54
N LYS A 3 76.62 32.41 42.75
CA LYS A 3 77.39 31.15 43.01
C LYS A 3 76.55 29.93 43.48
N PHE A 4 76.91 28.75 42.92
CA PHE A 4 76.61 27.35 43.30
C PHE A 4 75.19 26.83 42.96
N GLY A 5 74.95 25.56 42.61
CA GLY A 5 75.79 24.35 42.61
C GLY A 5 74.93 23.12 42.25
N SER A 6 75.57 22.07 41.76
CA SER A 6 74.98 20.81 41.29
C SER A 6 74.63 19.83 42.44
N LYS A 7 73.65 18.93 42.22
CA LYS A 7 73.74 17.45 42.31
C LYS A 7 72.60 16.69 43.05
N TYR A 8 72.26 15.51 42.47
CA TYR A 8 71.64 14.27 43.01
C TYR A 8 70.12 14.26 43.33
N LEU A 9 69.31 13.19 43.25
CA LEU A 9 69.41 11.72 43.20
C LEU A 9 68.13 11.19 42.46
N LEU A 10 68.19 10.24 41.51
CA LEU A 10 68.01 8.76 41.65
C LEU A 10 66.55 8.28 41.85
N GLY A 11 66.08 7.41 40.94
CA GLY A 11 64.83 6.65 41.07
C GLY A 11 64.44 5.91 39.79
N ALA A 12 65.11 4.80 39.50
CA ALA A 12 64.74 3.85 38.45
C ALA A 12 63.72 2.82 38.98
N CYS A 13 62.76 2.40 38.14
CA CYS A 13 62.24 1.02 38.13
C CYS A 13 61.71 0.68 36.72
N ILE A 14 62.21 -0.43 36.18
CA ILE A 14 61.86 -1.08 34.91
C ILE A 14 60.97 -2.29 35.24
N ILE A 15 60.32 -2.85 34.21
CA ILE A 15 59.75 -4.21 34.05
C ILE A 15 58.22 -4.25 34.30
N GLY A 16 57.36 -4.80 33.44
CA GLY A 16 57.51 -5.64 32.24
C GLY A 16 56.20 -5.67 31.43
N SER A 17 56.26 -5.93 30.12
CA SER A 17 56.03 -7.25 29.47
C SER A 17 54.64 -7.35 28.82
N VAL A 18 54.66 -7.23 27.49
CA VAL A 18 53.81 -7.91 26.46
C VAL A 18 52.58 -8.69 26.92
N VAL A 19 51.40 -8.25 26.44
CA VAL A 19 50.38 -9.14 25.85
C VAL A 19 49.73 -8.38 24.70
N GLY A 20 49.78 -8.94 23.49
CA GLY A 20 49.00 -8.46 22.37
C GLY A 20 47.51 -8.65 22.65
N ALA A 21 46.76 -7.56 22.59
CA ALA A 21 45.33 -7.64 22.34
C ALA A 21 45.14 -7.25 20.87
N ALA A 22 44.85 -8.25 20.04
CA ALA A 22 44.13 -8.01 18.80
C ALA A 22 42.89 -7.20 19.18
N ALA A 23 42.86 -5.92 18.84
CA ALA A 23 41.63 -5.15 18.86
C ALA A 23 40.70 -5.84 17.87
N ALA A 24 39.74 -6.58 18.40
CA ALA A 24 38.67 -7.18 17.63
C ALA A 24 38.04 -6.09 16.77
N ALA A 25 38.17 -6.22 15.46
CA ALA A 25 37.35 -5.50 14.52
C ALA A 25 35.90 -5.99 14.69
N GLN A 26 35.14 -5.34 15.56
CA GLN A 26 33.69 -5.31 15.47
C GLN A 26 33.22 -3.86 15.51
N PRO A 27 32.93 -3.31 14.33
CA PRO A 27 31.73 -2.51 14.19
C PRO A 27 31.03 -2.87 12.87
N SER A 28 29.92 -3.60 12.96
CA SER A 28 29.00 -3.74 11.82
C SER A 28 27.57 -4.04 12.25
N GLY A 29 27.37 -4.74 13.38
CA GLY A 29 26.03 -5.06 13.89
C GLY A 29 25.27 -3.86 14.48
N THR A 30 25.92 -3.01 15.27
CA THR A 30 25.31 -1.83 15.90
C THR A 30 24.99 -0.72 14.90
N ASP A 31 25.85 -0.51 13.90
CA ASP A 31 25.65 0.50 12.86
C ASP A 31 24.54 0.10 11.88
N ALA A 32 24.43 -1.20 11.56
CA ALA A 32 23.35 -1.71 10.71
C ALA A 32 21.98 -1.64 11.39
N ALA A 33 21.89 -2.04 12.67
CA ALA A 33 20.65 -1.94 13.44
C ALA A 33 20.22 -0.48 13.65
N GLY A 34 21.17 0.40 13.98
CA GLY A 34 20.92 1.85 14.11
C GLY A 34 20.44 2.47 12.79
N ARG A 35 21.04 2.08 11.67
CA ARG A 35 20.60 2.52 10.34
C ARG A 35 19.19 2.03 10.00
N ALA A 36 18.86 0.77 10.29
CA ALA A 36 17.51 0.24 10.03
C ALA A 36 16.42 0.95 10.85
N ALA A 37 16.72 1.26 12.12
CA ALA A 37 15.84 2.06 12.96
C ALA A 37 15.66 3.49 12.42
N ALA A 38 16.76 4.15 12.02
CA ALA A 38 16.72 5.49 11.44
C ALA A 38 15.94 5.52 10.12
N MET A 39 16.10 4.51 9.26
CA MET A 39 15.33 4.37 8.03
C MET A 39 13.85 4.14 8.31
N SER A 40 13.51 3.33 9.31
CA SER A 40 12.12 3.10 9.68
C SER A 40 11.44 4.36 10.21
N ALA A 41 12.14 5.16 11.03
CA ALA A 41 11.64 6.45 11.50
C ALA A 41 11.50 7.46 10.36
N TRP A 42 12.47 7.50 9.45
CA TRP A 42 12.41 8.33 8.23
C TRP A 42 11.20 8.00 7.35
N GLU A 43 10.93 6.71 7.11
CA GLU A 43 9.75 6.26 6.35
C GLU A 43 8.44 6.67 7.04
N GLU A 44 8.40 6.63 8.37
CA GLU A 44 7.24 7.09 9.13
C GLU A 44 6.99 8.59 8.93
N THR A 45 8.02 9.42 9.10
CA THR A 45 7.92 10.87 8.92
C THR A 45 7.52 11.24 7.49
N LEU A 46 8.19 10.70 6.47
CA LEU A 46 7.89 11.04 5.07
C LEU A 46 6.47 10.69 4.65
N ARG A 47 5.90 9.61 5.19
CA ARG A 47 4.53 9.21 4.90
C ARG A 47 3.49 10.13 5.55
N GLN A 48 3.81 10.72 6.68
CA GLN A 48 2.96 11.73 7.34
C GLN A 48 3.02 13.05 6.56
N ASP A 49 4.18 13.38 6.02
CA ASP A 49 4.46 14.62 5.28
C ASP A 49 4.32 14.45 3.75
N ALA A 50 3.48 13.52 3.28
CA ALA A 50 3.23 13.34 1.86
C ALA A 50 2.68 14.65 1.24
N PRO A 51 3.11 15.05 0.03
CA PRO A 51 2.71 16.34 -0.53
C PRO A 51 1.20 16.44 -0.71
N ALA A 52 0.60 17.53 -0.24
CA ALA A 52 -0.84 17.78 -0.31
C ALA A 52 -1.27 18.40 -1.66
N ILE A 53 -0.53 18.13 -2.74
CA ILE A 53 -0.75 18.66 -4.08
C ILE A 53 -0.70 17.53 -5.11
N GLU A 54 -1.40 17.71 -6.22
CA GLU A 54 -1.37 16.74 -7.31
C GLU A 54 0.02 16.66 -7.94
N GLY A 55 0.47 15.45 -8.24
CA GLY A 55 1.78 15.24 -8.85
C GLY A 55 2.42 13.92 -8.45
N CYS A 56 3.69 13.77 -8.87
CA CYS A 56 4.51 12.62 -8.57
C CYS A 56 5.77 13.06 -7.84
N PHE A 57 6.14 12.29 -6.82
CA PHE A 57 7.21 12.64 -5.91
C PHE A 57 8.06 11.42 -5.57
N ARG A 58 9.32 11.68 -5.23
CA ARG A 58 10.24 10.67 -4.71
C ARG A 58 11.07 11.23 -3.57
N SER A 59 11.54 10.34 -2.70
CA SER A 59 12.52 10.65 -1.67
C SER A 59 13.45 9.47 -1.43
N SER A 60 14.61 9.75 -0.83
CA SER A 60 15.66 8.76 -0.54
C SER A 60 16.36 9.11 0.76
N PHE A 61 16.43 8.15 1.68
CA PHE A 61 17.11 8.30 2.95
C PHE A 61 18.59 8.70 2.72
N PRO A 62 19.13 9.70 3.46
CA PRO A 62 18.55 10.37 4.62
C PRO A 62 17.79 11.68 4.33
N ASP A 63 17.42 11.98 3.08
CA ASP A 63 16.70 13.22 2.76
C ASP A 63 15.27 13.19 3.32
N ASN A 64 14.90 14.11 4.21
CA ASN A 64 13.57 14.19 4.83
C ASN A 64 12.51 14.91 3.96
N GLY A 65 12.78 15.15 2.68
CA GLY A 65 11.91 15.92 1.81
C GLY A 65 11.46 15.15 0.57
N TRP A 66 10.26 15.47 0.10
CA TRP A 66 9.75 15.02 -1.18
C TRP A 66 10.33 15.87 -2.32
N LYS A 67 10.86 15.22 -3.35
CA LYS A 67 11.30 15.87 -4.58
C LYS A 67 10.31 15.54 -5.70
N ALA A 68 9.77 16.58 -6.33
CA ALA A 68 8.92 16.40 -7.51
C ALA A 68 9.66 15.63 -8.61
N THR A 69 8.95 14.77 -9.32
CA THR A 69 9.46 13.98 -10.44
C THR A 69 8.42 13.92 -11.54
N GLY A 70 8.85 13.58 -12.77
CA GLY A 70 7.91 13.34 -13.86
C GLY A 70 6.97 12.18 -13.53
N CYS A 71 5.67 12.42 -13.73
CA CYS A 71 4.70 11.34 -13.75
C CYS A 71 4.80 10.56 -15.07
N THR A 72 4.46 9.27 -15.02
CA THR A 72 4.20 8.46 -16.21
C THR A 72 2.71 8.54 -16.57
N PRO A 73 2.31 8.36 -17.85
CA PRO A 73 0.90 8.33 -18.24
C PRO A 73 0.09 7.31 -17.44
N SER A 74 -1.24 7.40 -17.45
CA SER A 74 -2.12 6.46 -16.75
C SER A 74 -1.94 5.00 -17.21
N PRO A 75 -1.74 4.04 -16.28
CA PRO A 75 -1.72 2.61 -16.60
C PRO A 75 -2.93 2.17 -17.41
N LYS A 76 -2.71 1.24 -18.34
CA LYS A 76 -3.73 0.85 -19.33
C LYS A 76 -4.70 -0.22 -18.82
N LEU A 77 -4.28 -1.00 -17.83
CA LEU A 77 -5.06 -2.13 -17.32
C LEU A 77 -5.99 -1.67 -16.20
N PRO A 78 -7.32 -1.78 -16.38
CA PRO A 78 -8.23 -1.62 -15.27
C PRO A 78 -8.24 -2.87 -14.38
N SER A 79 -8.19 -2.71 -13.07
CA SER A 79 -8.50 -3.77 -12.13
C SER A 79 -10.01 -3.89 -11.96
N ARG A 80 -10.56 -5.05 -12.34
CA ARG A 80 -12.01 -5.25 -12.17
C ARG A 80 -12.34 -5.40 -10.68
N PRO A 81 -13.48 -4.88 -10.20
CA PRO A 81 -14.02 -5.30 -8.91
C PRO A 81 -14.39 -6.80 -8.97
N PRO A 82 -14.48 -7.50 -7.83
CA PRO A 82 -15.03 -8.86 -7.78
C PRO A 82 -16.42 -8.82 -8.37
N ALA A 83 -16.89 -9.91 -9.01
CA ALA A 83 -18.11 -9.88 -9.81
C ALA A 83 -19.32 -9.31 -9.02
N ILE A 84 -19.59 -8.04 -9.23
CA ILE A 84 -20.54 -7.30 -8.40
C ILE A 84 -21.96 -7.73 -8.79
N THR A 85 -22.71 -8.31 -7.86
CA THR A 85 -24.16 -8.42 -7.98
C THR A 85 -24.77 -7.14 -7.43
N VAL A 86 -25.24 -6.27 -8.33
CA VAL A 86 -26.11 -5.14 -7.97
C VAL A 86 -27.54 -5.66 -7.94
N HIS A 87 -28.11 -5.73 -6.75
CA HIS A 87 -29.50 -6.12 -6.55
C HIS A 87 -30.45 -4.97 -6.95
N LYS A 88 -31.71 -5.30 -7.22
CA LYS A 88 -32.75 -4.33 -7.65
C LYS A 88 -33.03 -3.24 -6.61
N ASP A 89 -32.72 -3.47 -5.34
CA ASP A 89 -32.83 -2.50 -4.25
C ASP A 89 -31.58 -1.59 -4.12
N GLY A 90 -30.63 -1.73 -5.04
CA GLY A 90 -29.35 -1.04 -5.01
C GLY A 90 -28.39 -1.60 -3.98
N THR A 91 -28.67 -2.75 -3.36
CA THR A 91 -27.65 -3.43 -2.56
C THR A 91 -26.61 -4.04 -3.48
N ILE A 92 -25.36 -4.03 -3.02
CA ILE A 92 -24.22 -4.54 -3.78
C ILE A 92 -23.61 -5.70 -3.01
N THR A 93 -23.52 -6.87 -3.64
CA THR A 93 -22.86 -8.06 -3.07
C THR A 93 -21.78 -8.58 -4.01
N ALA A 94 -20.62 -8.94 -3.46
CA ALA A 94 -19.62 -9.72 -4.18
C ALA A 94 -20.09 -11.20 -4.29
N PRO A 95 -19.64 -11.96 -5.30
CA PRO A 95 -19.97 -13.38 -5.40
C PRO A 95 -19.38 -14.14 -4.22
N LYS A 96 -20.04 -15.22 -3.83
CA LYS A 96 -19.56 -16.15 -2.79
C LYS A 96 -18.97 -17.41 -3.40
N ASP A 97 -18.37 -17.34 -4.59
CA ASP A 97 -17.89 -18.54 -5.26
C ASP A 97 -16.74 -19.17 -4.46
N GLY A 98 -17.07 -20.31 -3.86
CA GLY A 98 -16.19 -21.07 -2.99
C GLY A 98 -15.22 -21.92 -3.79
N ALA A 99 -13.92 -21.67 -3.58
CA ALA A 99 -12.88 -22.65 -3.30
C ALA A 99 -11.50 -21.94 -3.26
N LEU A 100 -10.83 -22.04 -2.12
CA LEU A 100 -9.36 -21.99 -1.94
C LEU A 100 -8.56 -20.97 -2.77
N THR A 101 -8.87 -19.68 -2.65
CA THR A 101 -7.97 -18.58 -3.06
C THR A 101 -8.28 -17.34 -2.23
N VAL A 102 -7.27 -16.60 -1.76
CA VAL A 102 -7.45 -15.23 -1.23
C VAL A 102 -7.72 -14.28 -2.39
N GLY A 103 -8.60 -13.30 -2.19
CA GLY A 103 -9.08 -12.37 -3.21
C GLY A 103 -10.41 -12.78 -3.83
N ASN A 104 -10.84 -12.08 -4.89
CA ASN A 104 -12.16 -12.25 -5.52
C ASN A 104 -13.33 -12.29 -4.50
N GLY A 105 -13.30 -11.39 -3.51
CA GLY A 105 -14.28 -11.32 -2.42
C GLY A 105 -13.90 -12.10 -1.15
N VAL A 106 -12.93 -13.01 -1.21
CA VAL A 106 -12.42 -13.77 -0.05
C VAL A 106 -11.20 -13.06 0.54
N ASP A 107 -11.42 -12.12 1.45
CA ASP A 107 -10.36 -11.45 2.22
C ASP A 107 -10.88 -10.91 3.56
N TYR A 108 -9.96 -10.47 4.41
CA TYR A 108 -10.24 -9.65 5.57
C TYR A 108 -10.12 -8.15 5.26
N VAL A 109 -10.99 -7.38 5.90
CA VAL A 109 -11.10 -5.93 5.73
C VAL A 109 -11.17 -5.27 7.10
N ALA A 110 -10.38 -4.21 7.28
CA ALA A 110 -10.41 -3.37 8.47
C ALA A 110 -11.65 -2.46 8.41
N GLY A 111 -12.62 -2.67 9.30
CA GLY A 111 -13.84 -1.87 9.38
C GLY A 111 -13.81 -0.87 10.54
N THR A 112 -13.99 0.42 10.25
CA THR A 112 -14.01 1.49 11.25
C THR A 112 -15.41 2.06 11.43
N ARG A 113 -15.63 2.76 12.56
CA ARG A 113 -16.86 3.54 12.77
C ARG A 113 -16.74 4.93 12.17
N GLN A 114 -15.56 5.56 12.22
CA GLN A 114 -15.29 6.86 11.61
C GLN A 114 -14.79 6.71 10.18
N LEU A 115 -14.69 7.82 9.46
CA LEU A 115 -14.10 7.84 8.13
C LEU A 115 -12.59 7.61 8.25
N ILE A 116 -12.07 6.72 7.41
CA ILE A 116 -10.64 6.45 7.30
C ILE A 116 -10.00 7.62 6.56
N HIS A 117 -9.01 8.25 7.19
CA HIS A 117 -8.16 9.26 6.58
C HIS A 117 -7.01 8.63 5.82
N SER A 118 -6.48 7.52 6.35
CA SER A 118 -5.39 6.79 5.71
C SER A 118 -5.33 5.34 6.16
N THR A 119 -4.81 4.48 5.28
CA THR A 119 -4.42 3.10 5.57
C THR A 119 -2.92 2.91 5.33
N LEU A 120 -2.28 2.08 6.14
CA LEU A 120 -0.94 1.54 5.92
C LEU A 120 -1.02 0.01 5.83
N GLY A 121 -0.60 -0.53 4.69
CA GLY A 121 -0.41 -1.95 4.46
C GLY A 121 1.05 -2.35 4.60
N THR A 122 1.30 -3.44 5.34
CA THR A 122 2.64 -4.05 5.51
C THR A 122 2.55 -5.57 5.59
N PHE A 123 3.70 -6.24 5.41
CA PHE A 123 3.84 -7.69 5.60
C PHE A 123 4.83 -7.99 6.73
N PRO A 124 4.39 -8.05 8.01
CA PRO A 124 5.31 -8.23 9.14
C PRO A 124 6.14 -9.52 9.11
N SER A 125 5.66 -10.56 8.44
CA SER A 125 6.38 -11.83 8.27
C SER A 125 6.08 -12.41 6.90
N VAL A 126 7.13 -12.85 6.20
CA VAL A 126 7.06 -13.47 4.88
C VAL A 126 8.04 -14.63 4.85
N THR A 127 7.55 -15.86 4.69
CA THR A 127 8.37 -17.07 4.63
C THR A 127 7.85 -18.02 3.54
N GLY A 128 8.69 -18.94 3.09
CA GLY A 128 8.30 -19.97 2.09
C GLY A 128 8.03 -19.45 0.67
N VAL A 129 8.03 -18.13 0.46
CA VAL A 129 7.91 -17.53 -0.88
C VAL A 129 9.16 -17.83 -1.71
N GLY A 130 8.98 -17.96 -3.03
CA GLY A 130 10.09 -18.17 -3.95
C GLY A 130 11.08 -17.00 -4.01
N THR A 131 12.23 -17.23 -4.64
CA THR A 131 13.21 -16.17 -4.93
C THR A 131 13.05 -15.58 -6.33
N ASP A 132 12.15 -16.14 -7.13
CA ASP A 132 11.90 -15.71 -8.50
C ASP A 132 11.20 -14.36 -8.57
N VAL A 133 11.42 -13.67 -9.69
CA VAL A 133 10.70 -12.44 -10.03
C VAL A 133 9.38 -12.85 -10.69
N VAL A 134 8.29 -12.68 -9.95
CA VAL A 134 6.91 -12.95 -10.40
C VAL A 134 6.12 -11.65 -10.54
N ASP A 135 5.08 -11.67 -11.37
CA ASP A 135 4.18 -10.54 -11.57
C ASP A 135 3.06 -10.55 -10.54
N TYR A 136 3.04 -9.52 -9.70
CA TYR A 136 2.03 -9.29 -8.67
C TYR A 136 1.62 -7.82 -8.60
N SER A 137 0.53 -7.57 -7.87
CA SER A 137 0.11 -6.25 -7.45
C SER A 137 -0.07 -6.23 -5.93
N LEU A 138 0.18 -5.07 -5.32
CA LEU A 138 -0.29 -4.76 -3.98
C LEU A 138 -1.44 -3.77 -4.11
N GLN A 139 -2.50 -3.99 -3.35
CA GLN A 139 -3.72 -3.21 -3.47
C GLN A 139 -4.16 -2.75 -2.10
N ILE A 140 -4.39 -1.46 -1.93
CA ILE A 140 -5.24 -0.95 -0.86
C ILE A 140 -6.58 -0.61 -1.49
N ASN A 141 -7.67 -1.23 -1.02
CA ASN A 141 -9.00 -1.01 -1.58
C ASN A 141 -9.91 -0.35 -0.55
N THR A 142 -10.68 0.66 -0.98
CA THR A 142 -11.75 1.22 -0.15
C THR A 142 -12.98 0.31 -0.16
N ASN A 143 -13.96 0.58 0.71
CA ASN A 143 -15.31 0.08 0.47
C ASN A 143 -15.88 0.65 -0.85
N LEU A 144 -16.78 -0.14 -1.43
CA LEU A 144 -17.75 0.30 -2.42
C LEU A 144 -19.04 0.75 -1.71
N ASP A 145 -19.41 2.02 -1.82
CA ASP A 145 -20.60 2.57 -1.16
C ASP A 145 -21.22 3.73 -1.96
N ARG A 146 -22.46 4.10 -1.61
CA ARG A 146 -23.17 5.24 -2.21
C ARG A 146 -22.43 6.53 -1.93
N ASN A 147 -22.25 7.34 -2.97
CA ASN A 147 -21.51 8.59 -2.86
C ASN A 147 -22.29 9.78 -3.41
N PRO A 148 -23.27 10.31 -2.67
CA PRO A 148 -24.17 11.35 -3.16
C PRO A 148 -23.45 12.61 -3.64
N VAL A 149 -22.28 12.94 -3.07
CA VAL A 149 -21.46 14.08 -3.49
C VAL A 149 -20.96 13.86 -4.91
N THR A 150 -20.32 12.72 -5.17
CA THR A 150 -19.82 12.38 -6.51
C THR A 150 -20.95 12.13 -7.51
N CYS A 151 -22.08 11.57 -7.07
CA CYS A 151 -23.25 11.42 -7.94
C CYS A 151 -23.72 12.78 -8.44
N ALA A 152 -23.94 13.74 -7.53
CA ALA A 152 -24.36 15.09 -7.88
C ALA A 152 -23.32 15.79 -8.78
N GLN A 153 -22.02 15.65 -8.47
CA GLN A 153 -20.92 16.20 -9.28
C GLN A 153 -20.94 15.70 -10.73
N PHE A 154 -21.23 14.41 -10.95
CA PHE A 154 -21.37 13.83 -12.29
C PHE A 154 -22.79 13.92 -12.85
N GLY A 155 -23.69 14.59 -12.15
CA GLY A 155 -25.07 14.80 -12.56
C GLY A 155 -25.97 13.57 -12.46
N TYR A 156 -25.60 12.53 -11.72
CA TYR A 156 -26.41 11.32 -11.49
C TYR A 156 -27.26 11.43 -10.21
N SER A 157 -28.48 10.87 -10.25
CA SER A 157 -29.37 10.82 -9.08
C SER A 157 -28.86 9.88 -7.97
N SER A 158 -28.18 8.80 -8.37
CA SER A 158 -27.59 7.82 -7.48
C SER A 158 -26.43 7.10 -8.18
N CYS A 159 -25.45 6.70 -7.38
CA CYS A 159 -24.22 6.07 -7.83
C CYS A 159 -23.49 5.47 -6.64
N TRP A 160 -22.54 4.58 -6.94
CA TRP A 160 -21.58 4.04 -6.00
C TRP A 160 -20.18 4.35 -6.48
N THR A 161 -19.25 4.49 -5.56
CA THR A 161 -17.84 4.75 -5.89
C THR A 161 -16.93 3.82 -5.12
N TRP A 162 -15.81 3.49 -5.75
CA TRP A 162 -14.77 2.64 -5.19
C TRP A 162 -13.42 3.11 -5.72
N GLN A 163 -12.41 3.11 -4.87
CA GLN A 163 -11.07 3.53 -5.23
C GLN A 163 -10.06 2.48 -4.77
N GLN A 164 -9.06 2.24 -5.61
CA GLN A 164 -7.95 1.35 -5.34
C GLN A 164 -6.64 2.11 -5.46
N PHE A 165 -5.70 1.79 -4.59
CA PHE A 165 -4.34 2.30 -4.64
C PHE A 165 -3.43 1.12 -4.96
N PHE A 166 -2.60 1.26 -5.99
CA PHE A 166 -1.82 0.18 -6.55
C PHE A 166 -0.33 0.37 -6.35
N TYR A 167 0.35 -0.75 -6.08
CA TYR A 167 1.64 -1.07 -6.68
C TYR A 167 1.40 -2.19 -7.69
N SER A 168 1.90 -2.05 -8.90
CA SER A 168 1.90 -3.09 -9.93
C SER A 168 3.33 -3.35 -10.38
N THR A 169 3.68 -4.62 -10.54
CA THR A 169 4.96 -5.04 -11.12
C THR A 169 5.04 -4.75 -12.62
N ASP A 170 3.91 -4.56 -13.30
CA ASP A 170 3.87 -4.31 -14.73
C ASP A 170 2.68 -3.44 -15.15
N TYR A 171 3.01 -2.25 -15.62
CA TYR A 171 2.14 -1.11 -15.94
C TYR A 171 1.10 -1.38 -17.05
N ASP A 172 1.47 -2.14 -18.08
CA ASP A 172 0.58 -2.46 -19.21
C ASP A 172 0.22 -3.95 -19.28
N GLY A 173 0.86 -4.78 -18.45
CA GLY A 173 0.73 -6.25 -18.41
C GLY A 173 1.05 -6.92 -19.74
N ASP A 174 1.78 -6.23 -20.62
CA ASP A 174 2.24 -6.77 -21.88
C ASP A 174 3.67 -7.29 -21.69
N GLN A 175 3.77 -8.62 -21.59
CA GLN A 175 5.04 -9.32 -21.38
C GLN A 175 6.10 -8.99 -22.45
N ILE A 176 5.70 -8.50 -23.62
CA ILE A 176 6.61 -8.10 -24.71
C ILE A 176 7.36 -6.81 -24.35
N ASN A 177 6.75 -5.90 -23.59
CA ASN A 177 7.34 -4.61 -23.22
C ASN A 177 8.27 -4.71 -22.00
N GLY A 178 8.24 -5.86 -21.32
CA GLY A 178 8.96 -6.09 -20.08
C GLY A 178 8.32 -5.36 -18.90
N ARG A 179 8.72 -5.75 -17.69
CA ARG A 179 8.13 -5.23 -16.45
C ARG A 179 8.40 -3.75 -16.29
N THR A 180 7.32 -2.98 -16.17
CA THR A 180 7.38 -1.57 -15.81
C THR A 180 6.64 -1.33 -14.49
N PRO A 181 7.32 -1.44 -13.33
CA PRO A 181 6.66 -1.32 -12.04
C PRO A 181 6.20 0.10 -11.78
N VAL A 182 4.99 0.25 -11.28
CA VAL A 182 4.31 1.54 -11.14
C VAL A 182 3.45 1.55 -9.88
N ILE A 183 3.33 2.72 -9.25
CA ILE A 183 2.22 2.98 -8.33
C ILE A 183 1.27 4.00 -8.94
N PHE A 184 -0.02 3.83 -8.69
CA PHE A 184 -1.09 4.67 -9.23
C PHE A 184 -2.39 4.50 -8.41
N ILE A 185 -3.39 5.29 -8.74
CA ILE A 185 -4.72 5.25 -8.16
C ILE A 185 -5.71 4.89 -9.26
N GLU A 186 -6.55 3.91 -9.00
CA GLU A 186 -7.64 3.53 -9.88
C GLU A 186 -8.98 3.90 -9.25
N ASN A 187 -9.86 4.45 -10.08
CA ASN A 187 -11.11 5.02 -9.66
C ASN A 187 -12.25 4.34 -10.41
N TRP A 188 -13.30 3.98 -9.67
CA TRP A 188 -14.52 3.39 -10.22
C TRP A 188 -15.76 4.17 -9.77
N PHE A 189 -16.60 4.46 -10.74
CA PHE A 189 -17.93 5.04 -10.57
C PHE A 189 -18.97 4.08 -11.16
N TYR A 190 -19.97 3.70 -10.38
CA TYR A 190 -21.05 2.82 -10.82
C TYR A 190 -22.35 3.63 -10.89
N ALA A 191 -22.94 3.70 -12.07
CA ALA A 191 -24.19 4.41 -12.27
C ALA A 191 -25.33 3.64 -11.58
N GLY A 192 -26.18 4.36 -10.84
CA GLY A 192 -27.24 3.73 -10.08
C GLY A 192 -28.45 3.26 -10.91
N ASN A 193 -28.55 3.71 -12.15
CA ASN A 193 -29.53 3.17 -13.09
C ASN A 193 -29.04 3.28 -14.54
N ALA A 194 -29.51 2.35 -15.37
CA ALA A 194 -29.11 2.24 -16.76
C ALA A 194 -29.64 3.39 -17.64
N ALA A 195 -30.83 3.94 -17.33
CA ALA A 195 -31.42 5.01 -18.13
C ALA A 195 -30.58 6.31 -18.06
N GLU A 196 -30.15 6.71 -16.86
CA GLU A 196 -29.24 7.84 -16.68
C GLU A 196 -27.88 7.58 -17.33
N PHE A 197 -27.34 6.37 -17.21
CA PHE A 197 -26.08 6.02 -17.86
C PHE A 197 -26.18 6.11 -19.38
N ASN A 198 -27.24 5.58 -19.98
CA ASN A 198 -27.45 5.65 -21.43
C ASN A 198 -27.63 7.10 -21.92
N ALA A 199 -28.21 7.98 -21.10
CA ALA A 199 -28.42 9.38 -21.45
C ALA A 199 -27.17 10.25 -21.27
N LYS A 200 -26.36 9.99 -20.22
CA LYS A 200 -25.25 10.86 -19.79
C LYS A 200 -23.87 10.32 -20.16
N GLY A 201 -23.73 8.99 -20.22
CA GLY A 201 -22.45 8.32 -20.41
C GLY A 201 -21.47 8.56 -19.26
N CYS A 202 -20.20 8.27 -19.51
CA CYS A 202 -19.15 8.50 -18.53
C CYS A 202 -18.72 9.96 -18.45
N PRO A 203 -18.29 10.44 -17.27
CA PRO A 203 -17.70 11.76 -17.14
C PRO A 203 -16.51 11.93 -18.08
N PHE A 204 -16.20 13.17 -18.45
CA PHE A 204 -15.10 13.45 -19.36
C PHE A 204 -13.77 12.87 -18.84
N GLY A 205 -13.04 12.17 -19.73
CA GLY A 205 -11.77 11.50 -19.39
C GLY A 205 -11.91 10.16 -18.67
N TRP A 206 -13.12 9.64 -18.52
CA TRP A 206 -13.38 8.30 -17.98
C TRP A 206 -13.75 7.31 -19.08
N SER A 207 -13.33 6.07 -18.90
CA SER A 207 -13.66 4.96 -19.79
C SER A 207 -14.94 4.27 -19.33
N SER A 208 -15.80 3.90 -20.28
CA SER A 208 -17.01 3.13 -19.97
C SER A 208 -16.72 1.64 -19.76
N TYR A 209 -17.42 1.04 -18.81
CA TYR A 209 -17.43 -0.40 -18.58
C TYR A 209 -18.83 -0.87 -18.23
N SER A 210 -19.42 -1.72 -19.06
CA SER A 210 -20.78 -2.22 -18.87
C SER A 210 -20.79 -3.74 -18.86
N THR A 211 -21.56 -4.32 -17.94
CA THR A 211 -21.86 -5.75 -17.88
C THR A 211 -23.36 -5.97 -18.02
N SER A 212 -23.82 -7.22 -17.99
CA SER A 212 -25.25 -7.52 -17.89
C SER A 212 -25.88 -7.06 -16.57
N SER A 213 -25.08 -6.75 -15.54
CA SER A 213 -25.55 -6.44 -14.18
C SER A 213 -25.38 -4.98 -13.78
N TYR A 214 -24.47 -4.23 -14.40
CA TYR A 214 -24.23 -2.84 -14.04
C TYR A 214 -23.57 -2.03 -15.16
N ASN A 215 -23.65 -0.71 -15.04
CA ASN A 215 -22.91 0.24 -15.85
C ASN A 215 -21.96 1.03 -14.97
N ALA A 216 -20.72 1.16 -15.41
CA ALA A 216 -19.66 1.81 -14.67
C ALA A 216 -18.77 2.66 -15.58
N CYS A 217 -18.00 3.52 -14.93
CA CYS A 217 -16.92 4.29 -15.50
C CYS A 217 -15.68 4.05 -14.65
N TYR A 218 -14.52 3.95 -15.29
CA TYR A 218 -13.26 3.86 -14.60
C TYR A 218 -12.23 4.84 -15.14
N ARG A 219 -11.27 5.20 -14.29
CA ARG A 219 -10.14 6.06 -14.65
C ARG A 219 -8.96 5.81 -13.73
N ASN A 220 -7.78 5.71 -14.34
CA ASN A 220 -6.51 5.70 -13.63
C ASN A 220 -5.94 7.11 -13.50
N SER A 221 -5.36 7.42 -12.35
CA SER A 221 -4.46 8.56 -12.20
C SER A 221 -3.25 8.39 -13.11
N ASN A 222 -2.44 9.45 -13.23
CA ASN A 222 -1.05 9.24 -13.65
C ASN A 222 -0.34 8.29 -12.67
N GLY A 223 0.76 7.69 -13.11
CA GLY A 223 1.57 6.83 -12.26
C GLY A 223 2.92 7.46 -11.93
N VAL A 224 3.65 6.82 -11.01
CA VAL A 224 5.10 7.02 -10.88
C VAL A 224 5.82 5.68 -10.94
N ILE A 225 6.88 5.62 -11.75
CA ILE A 225 7.70 4.41 -11.89
C ILE A 225 8.45 4.16 -10.60
N VAL A 226 8.40 2.92 -10.14
CA VAL A 226 9.02 2.45 -8.90
C VAL A 226 9.94 1.26 -9.18
N PRO A 227 10.81 0.86 -8.25
CA PRO A 227 11.64 -0.33 -8.42
C PRO A 227 10.78 -1.59 -8.48
N LEU A 228 11.23 -2.55 -9.28
CA LEU A 228 10.71 -3.91 -9.24
C LEU A 228 11.15 -4.55 -7.94
N VAL A 229 10.21 -5.03 -7.15
CA VAL A 229 10.50 -5.73 -5.89
C VAL A 229 10.28 -7.22 -6.09
N PRO A 230 11.29 -8.07 -5.85
CA PRO A 230 11.11 -9.52 -5.85
C PRO A 230 10.14 -9.95 -4.74
N ILE A 231 9.40 -11.05 -4.95
CA ILE A 231 8.43 -11.54 -3.96
C ILE A 231 9.08 -11.83 -2.59
N SER A 232 10.34 -12.27 -2.60
CA SER A 232 11.14 -12.50 -1.40
C SER A 232 11.45 -11.24 -0.58
N GLN A 233 11.18 -10.05 -1.11
CA GLN A 233 11.43 -8.76 -0.46
C GLN A 233 10.17 -7.98 -0.11
N ILE A 234 8.97 -8.54 -0.30
CA ILE A 234 7.71 -7.81 -0.01
C ILE A 234 7.58 -7.42 1.46
N GLY A 235 8.23 -8.14 2.38
CA GLY A 235 8.32 -7.78 3.80
C GLY A 235 8.99 -6.43 4.05
N ASN A 236 9.76 -5.91 3.10
CA ASN A 236 10.41 -4.60 3.17
C ASN A 236 9.55 -3.47 2.57
N ILE A 237 8.39 -3.79 1.99
CA ILE A 237 7.48 -2.80 1.40
C ILE A 237 6.59 -2.23 2.50
N LYS A 238 6.39 -0.92 2.44
CA LYS A 238 5.29 -0.23 3.13
C LYS A 238 4.47 0.54 2.09
N MET A 239 3.16 0.35 2.12
CA MET A 239 2.25 1.02 1.21
C MET A 239 1.21 1.81 2.01
N ARG A 240 1.07 3.10 1.72
CA ARG A 240 0.09 3.97 2.36
C ARG A 240 -0.86 4.53 1.33
N ALA A 241 -2.14 4.57 1.68
CA ALA A 241 -3.16 5.32 0.97
C ALA A 241 -3.74 6.38 1.89
N SER A 242 -4.12 7.53 1.36
CA SER A 242 -4.85 8.57 2.09
C SER A 242 -5.84 9.29 1.19
N ALA A 243 -6.96 9.73 1.77
CA ALA A 243 -7.96 10.54 1.09
C ALA A 243 -8.32 11.74 1.97
N THR A 244 -8.03 12.95 1.48
CA THR A 244 -8.15 14.18 2.27
C THR A 244 -9.22 15.10 1.68
N ALA A 245 -10.18 15.52 2.50
CA ALA A 245 -11.24 16.43 2.07
C ALA A 245 -10.66 17.75 1.52
N GLY A 246 -11.03 18.12 0.29
CA GLY A 246 -10.57 19.36 -0.34
C GLY A 246 -9.07 19.41 -0.65
N GLY A 247 -8.39 18.26 -0.60
CA GLY A 247 -6.98 18.11 -0.91
C GLY A 247 -6.78 17.10 -2.04
N VAL A 248 -5.95 16.10 -1.77
CA VAL A 248 -5.62 15.04 -2.72
C VAL A 248 -5.86 13.65 -2.13
N ASP A 249 -6.16 12.71 -3.02
CA ASP A 249 -6.01 11.28 -2.74
C ASP A 249 -4.58 10.89 -3.13
N THR A 250 -3.89 10.15 -2.26
CA THR A 250 -2.46 9.88 -2.38
C THR A 250 -2.16 8.41 -2.11
N VAL A 251 -1.35 7.80 -2.97
CA VAL A 251 -0.61 6.57 -2.65
C VAL A 251 0.86 6.90 -2.40
N THR A 252 1.43 6.26 -1.38
CA THR A 252 2.85 6.26 -1.10
C THR A 252 3.36 4.83 -1.01
N PHE A 253 4.48 4.57 -1.66
CA PHE A 253 5.17 3.30 -1.64
C PHE A 253 6.60 3.53 -1.15
N SER A 254 7.04 2.79 -0.14
CA SER A 254 8.43 2.82 0.30
C SER A 254 9.03 1.44 0.42
N ILE A 255 10.31 1.35 0.09
CA ILE A 255 11.13 0.16 0.23
C ILE A 255 12.58 0.54 0.41
N ASN A 256 13.25 -0.07 1.39
CA ASN A 256 14.70 0.01 1.58
C ASN A 256 15.24 1.46 1.57
N GLY A 257 14.55 2.41 2.21
CA GLY A 257 15.02 3.80 2.27
C GLY A 257 14.75 4.63 1.01
N ARG A 258 13.84 4.17 0.13
CA ARG A 258 13.35 4.92 -1.03
C ARG A 258 11.83 5.03 -0.91
N ALA A 259 11.29 6.22 -1.17
CA ALA A 259 9.86 6.48 -1.13
C ALA A 259 9.40 7.11 -2.44
N TYR A 260 8.19 6.79 -2.86
CA TYR A 260 7.54 7.26 -4.07
C TYR A 260 6.10 7.60 -3.74
N SER A 261 5.58 8.64 -4.37
CA SER A 261 4.19 9.04 -4.18
C SER A 261 3.60 9.54 -5.48
N VAL A 262 2.33 9.26 -5.68
CA VAL A 262 1.50 9.90 -6.68
C VAL A 262 0.16 10.28 -6.07
N SER A 263 -0.32 11.45 -6.48
CA SER A 263 -1.54 12.06 -5.95
C SER A 263 -2.43 12.55 -7.08
N GLN A 264 -3.75 12.49 -6.85
CA GLN A 264 -4.79 13.03 -7.72
C GLN A 264 -5.74 13.91 -6.92
N ASN A 265 -6.54 14.74 -7.60
CA ASN A 265 -7.57 15.55 -6.94
C ASN A 265 -8.53 14.69 -6.12
N ALA A 266 -8.81 15.08 -4.87
CA ALA A 266 -9.79 14.38 -4.03
C ALA A 266 -11.20 14.40 -4.62
N ASP A 267 -11.56 15.45 -5.38
CA ASP A 267 -12.87 15.56 -6.02
C ASP A 267 -13.04 14.56 -7.18
N THR A 268 -12.00 13.81 -7.56
CA THR A 268 -12.12 12.75 -8.57
C THR A 268 -13.21 11.75 -8.17
N LEU A 269 -13.27 11.36 -6.89
CA LEU A 269 -14.30 10.49 -6.35
C LEU A 269 -14.84 10.93 -4.99
N ASN A 270 -14.33 11.99 -4.35
CA ASN A 270 -14.71 12.39 -2.99
C ASN A 270 -14.68 11.20 -2.00
N ILE A 271 -13.70 10.29 -2.14
CA ILE A 271 -13.73 9.00 -1.42
C ILE A 271 -13.64 9.19 0.10
N ASN A 272 -13.01 10.28 0.52
CA ASN A 272 -12.91 10.72 1.92
C ASN A 272 -14.28 10.89 2.59
N ARG A 273 -15.38 11.00 1.82
CA ARG A 273 -16.76 11.11 2.35
C ARG A 273 -17.36 9.75 2.71
N ILE A 274 -16.82 8.66 2.20
CA ILE A 274 -17.42 7.32 2.31
C ILE A 274 -16.46 6.23 2.79
N TRP A 275 -15.15 6.48 2.83
CA TRP A 275 -14.15 5.47 3.17
C TRP A 275 -14.23 5.06 4.65
N ARG A 276 -14.70 3.85 4.94
CA ARG A 276 -14.84 3.27 6.29
C ARG A 276 -14.32 1.84 6.41
N ARG A 277 -13.92 1.27 5.28
CA ARG A 277 -13.37 -0.07 5.22
C ARG A 277 -12.16 -0.08 4.32
N SER A 278 -11.12 -0.78 4.75
CA SER A 278 -9.89 -0.90 3.99
C SER A 278 -9.44 -2.35 3.91
N GLU A 279 -9.24 -2.82 2.69
CA GLU A 279 -8.52 -4.05 2.36
C GLU A 279 -7.07 -3.69 2.06
N PHE A 280 -6.13 -4.56 2.41
CA PHE A 280 -4.78 -4.53 1.86
C PHE A 280 -4.27 -5.95 1.70
N ASN A 281 -3.81 -6.30 0.51
CA ASN A 281 -3.16 -7.58 0.28
C ASN A 281 -2.33 -7.60 -1.02
N ILE A 282 -1.71 -8.75 -1.28
CA ILE A 282 -0.99 -9.08 -2.51
C ILE A 282 -1.86 -9.94 -3.42
N PHE A 283 -1.84 -9.68 -4.73
CA PHE A 283 -2.61 -10.44 -5.71
C PHE A 283 -1.87 -10.59 -7.04
N GLY A 284 -2.40 -11.40 -7.96
CA GLY A 284 -1.89 -11.47 -9.33
C GLY A 284 -1.92 -10.11 -10.04
N ASN A 285 -0.95 -9.84 -10.92
CA ASN A 285 -0.96 -8.62 -11.74
C ASN A 285 -1.87 -8.82 -12.97
N GLY A 286 -2.72 -7.84 -13.28
CA GLY A 286 -3.59 -7.87 -14.46
C GLY A 286 -5.06 -7.50 -14.19
N SER A 287 -5.86 -7.56 -15.26
CA SER A 287 -7.24 -7.03 -15.30
C SER A 287 -8.36 -8.08 -15.31
N ASP A 288 -8.06 -9.35 -15.60
CA ASP A 288 -9.07 -10.41 -15.80
C ASP A 288 -8.90 -11.54 -14.77
N HIS A 289 -9.17 -11.22 -13.50
CA HIS A 289 -9.06 -12.16 -12.37
C HIS A 289 -7.70 -12.89 -12.27
N PRO A 290 -6.54 -12.22 -12.44
CA PRO A 290 -5.24 -12.85 -12.39
C PRO A 290 -5.01 -13.57 -11.06
N LEU A 291 -4.34 -14.72 -11.15
CA LEU A 291 -3.96 -15.53 -9.99
C LEU A 291 -2.45 -15.42 -9.78
N LEU A 292 -2.05 -14.98 -8.59
CA LEU A 292 -0.67 -15.13 -8.14
C LEU A 292 -0.45 -16.55 -7.60
N LEU A 293 0.52 -17.25 -8.18
CA LEU A 293 0.94 -18.57 -7.72
C LEU A 293 2.20 -18.43 -6.86
N LEU A 294 2.04 -18.69 -5.56
CA LEU A 294 3.14 -18.78 -4.61
C LEU A 294 3.53 -20.24 -4.38
N ASN A 295 4.81 -20.46 -4.10
CA ASN A 295 5.36 -21.78 -3.82
C ASN A 295 4.68 -22.43 -2.62
N SER A 296 4.59 -23.77 -2.62
CA SER A 296 4.06 -24.52 -1.47
C SER A 296 4.87 -24.23 -0.20
N GLY A 297 4.18 -24.08 0.93
CA GLY A 297 4.78 -23.69 2.20
C GLY A 297 4.93 -22.18 2.35
N SER A 298 4.39 -21.38 1.43
CA SER A 298 4.37 -19.92 1.57
C SER A 298 3.51 -19.54 2.77
N ASN A 299 3.99 -18.59 3.56
CA ASN A 299 3.27 -18.00 4.68
C ASN A 299 3.53 -16.49 4.72
N ILE A 300 2.46 -15.71 4.64
CA ILE A 300 2.50 -14.26 4.70
C ILE A 300 1.62 -13.81 5.85
N THR A 301 2.16 -12.92 6.70
CA THR A 301 1.37 -12.17 7.67
C THR A 301 1.08 -10.81 7.07
N VAL A 302 -0.18 -10.43 7.02
CA VAL A 302 -0.68 -9.16 6.50
C VAL A 302 -1.09 -8.28 7.68
N ASN A 303 -0.67 -7.01 7.66
CA ASN A 303 -1.15 -6.00 8.61
C ASN A 303 -1.77 -4.81 7.86
N VAL A 304 -2.97 -4.45 8.29
CA VAL A 304 -3.75 -3.32 7.75
C VAL A 304 -4.00 -2.34 8.89
N ALA A 305 -3.16 -1.32 8.99
CA ALA A 305 -3.30 -0.24 9.96
C ALA A 305 -4.15 0.88 9.39
N VAL A 306 -5.11 1.38 10.16
CA VAL A 306 -6.05 2.42 9.77
C VAL A 306 -5.91 3.63 10.69
N ASN A 307 -6.03 4.82 10.11
CA ASN A 307 -6.19 6.05 10.87
C ASN A 307 -7.58 6.63 10.57
N ASP A 308 -8.48 6.51 11.54
CA ASP A 308 -9.82 7.09 11.51
C ASP A 308 -9.99 8.22 12.54
N GLY A 309 -8.87 8.75 13.04
CA GLY A 309 -8.82 9.76 14.10
C GLY A 309 -9.04 9.21 15.51
N THR A 310 -9.12 7.88 15.69
CA THR A 310 -9.31 7.25 17.00
C THR A 310 -8.23 6.22 17.32
N SER A 311 -8.16 5.78 18.59
CA SER A 311 -7.31 4.66 19.03
C SER A 311 -8.07 3.33 19.16
N ASN A 312 -9.30 3.26 18.64
CA ASN A 312 -10.13 2.08 18.78
C ASN A 312 -9.66 0.98 17.83
N ALA A 313 -9.68 -0.27 18.28
CA ALA A 313 -9.42 -1.40 17.40
C ALA A 313 -10.44 -1.41 16.24
N PRO A 314 -10.01 -1.51 14.97
CA PRO A 314 -10.93 -1.76 13.86
C PRO A 314 -11.57 -3.13 14.01
N LYS A 315 -12.67 -3.37 13.29
CA LYS A 315 -13.25 -4.71 13.20
C LYS A 315 -12.55 -5.49 12.10
N CYS A 316 -12.20 -6.76 12.39
CA CYS A 316 -11.94 -7.77 11.36
C CYS A 316 -13.26 -8.14 10.68
N LEU A 317 -13.49 -7.66 9.46
CA LEU A 317 -14.61 -8.09 8.62
C LEU A 317 -14.09 -9.15 7.64
N GLY A 318 -14.72 -10.31 7.56
CA GLY A 318 -14.28 -11.39 6.68
C GLY A 318 -14.80 -12.75 7.15
N PRO A 319 -14.39 -13.87 6.53
CA PRO A 319 -13.39 -13.97 5.46
C PRO A 319 -13.92 -13.64 4.05
N ASN A 320 -15.20 -13.24 3.90
CA ASN A 320 -15.80 -12.90 2.60
C ASN A 320 -16.10 -11.40 2.51
N ALA A 321 -15.09 -10.55 2.72
CA ALA A 321 -15.25 -9.10 2.76
C ALA A 321 -14.43 -8.34 1.71
N GLY A 322 -13.63 -9.03 0.88
CA GLY A 322 -12.70 -8.42 -0.06
C GLY A 322 -13.37 -7.63 -1.19
N TYR A 323 -12.65 -6.66 -1.75
CA TYR A 323 -13.13 -5.73 -2.77
C TYR A 323 -12.39 -5.86 -4.10
N THR A 324 -11.41 -6.77 -4.21
CA THR A 324 -10.66 -7.01 -5.44
C THR A 324 -11.15 -8.25 -6.21
N SER A 325 -10.90 -8.32 -7.53
CA SER A 325 -11.17 -9.50 -8.35
C SER A 325 -9.95 -10.39 -8.57
N GLN A 326 -8.76 -9.84 -8.31
CA GLN A 326 -7.49 -10.53 -8.37
C GLN A 326 -7.37 -11.52 -7.21
N ARG A 327 -6.53 -12.53 -7.38
CA ARG A 327 -6.43 -13.69 -6.46
C ARG A 327 -4.99 -14.10 -6.16
N THR A 328 -4.83 -14.88 -5.10
CA THR A 328 -3.64 -15.70 -4.81
C THR A 328 -4.04 -17.13 -4.51
N ASN A 329 -3.11 -18.08 -4.63
CA ASN A 329 -3.32 -19.47 -4.24
C ASN A 329 -3.14 -19.73 -2.73
N LEU A 330 -3.29 -18.70 -1.88
CA LEU A 330 -3.20 -18.84 -0.43
C LEU A 330 -4.57 -19.09 0.21
N THR A 331 -4.55 -19.49 1.48
CA THR A 331 -5.72 -19.65 2.35
C THR A 331 -5.60 -18.74 3.57
N LEU A 332 -6.67 -18.03 3.91
CA LEU A 332 -6.73 -17.16 5.09
C LEU A 332 -6.64 -17.96 6.40
N GLY A 333 -5.80 -17.49 7.32
CA GLY A 333 -5.80 -17.86 8.73
C GLY A 333 -6.76 -17.00 9.55
N SER A 334 -6.51 -16.85 10.85
CA SER A 334 -7.34 -16.02 11.73
C SER A 334 -7.00 -14.53 11.61
N CYS A 335 -8.03 -13.67 11.71
CA CYS A 335 -7.86 -12.23 11.83
C CYS A 335 -7.96 -11.77 13.28
N THR A 336 -7.05 -10.89 13.66
CA THR A 336 -7.00 -10.24 14.98
C THR A 336 -7.03 -8.74 14.80
N ALA A 337 -7.60 -8.03 15.77
CA ALA A 337 -7.66 -6.57 15.76
C ALA A 337 -6.97 -5.99 17.00
N ALA A 338 -6.25 -4.89 16.81
CA ALA A 338 -5.57 -4.16 17.86
C ALA A 338 -5.92 -2.67 17.78
N GLY A 339 -6.15 -2.05 18.93
CA GLY A 339 -6.27 -0.59 19.05
C GLY A 339 -4.92 0.04 19.42
N GLY A 340 -4.96 1.27 19.94
CA GLY A 340 -3.79 2.00 20.41
C GLY A 340 -3.31 3.07 19.42
N ALA A 341 -2.02 3.35 19.41
CA ALA A 341 -1.44 4.44 18.60
C ALA A 341 -1.51 4.17 17.08
N SER A 342 -1.54 2.91 16.68
CA SER A 342 -1.72 2.49 15.28
C SER A 342 -2.74 1.35 15.22
N PRO A 343 -4.05 1.66 15.29
CA PRO A 343 -5.08 0.63 15.22
C PRO A 343 -5.00 -0.17 13.92
N SER A 344 -5.12 -1.48 14.00
CA SER A 344 -4.92 -2.36 12.85
C SER A 344 -5.68 -3.67 12.96
N ILE A 345 -5.85 -4.34 11.83
CA ILE A 345 -6.07 -5.78 11.79
C ILE A 345 -4.81 -6.50 11.31
N THR A 346 -4.62 -7.74 11.76
CA THR A 346 -3.54 -8.63 11.31
C THR A 346 -4.11 -10.02 11.06
N PHE A 347 -3.72 -10.63 9.96
CA PHE A 347 -4.08 -12.00 9.60
C PHE A 347 -2.95 -12.69 8.87
N THR A 348 -3.00 -14.01 8.80
CA THR A 348 -2.04 -14.82 8.04
C THR A 348 -2.69 -15.40 6.79
N GLU A 349 -1.89 -15.74 5.80
CA GLU A 349 -2.31 -16.48 4.62
C GLU A 349 -1.21 -17.48 4.20
N SER A 350 -1.58 -18.70 3.84
CA SER A 350 -0.61 -19.78 3.55
C SER A 350 -1.12 -20.86 2.59
N ASN A 351 -0.21 -21.69 2.05
CA ASN A 351 -0.49 -22.87 1.23
C ASN A 351 0.50 -24.03 1.45
#